data_AF-A0A6P0YIV2-F1
#
_entry.id   AF-A0A6P0YIV2-F1
#
_cell.length_a   1.000
_cell.length_b   1.000
_cell.length_c   1.000
_cell.angle_alpha   90.00
_cell.angle_beta   90.00
_cell.angle_gamma   90.00
#
_symmetry.space_group_name_H-M   'P 1'
#
loop_
_entity.id
_entity.type
_entity.pdbx_description
1 polymer ?
#
loop_
_entity_poly.entity_id
_entity_poly.type
_entity_poly.pdbx_seq_one_letter_code
_entity_poly.pdbx_strand_id
1 'polypeptide(L)'
;DDAVAALKQTQASRNDAVAALKQTQASRNDALASVAQTEAKLAEAKAEEEQAMRDFERYQTLKSEGVISSQELETRSTAVKTAREGVRVAEANIDSAKAKVEIAEANISSAKAKIEIAEANVSSAKAKVDIANSNVSSAEARVESAEASLSSSMAQLRSAEAKVNSAKANVSSARAEVESALSNIDSAMANVSSDEARLEERQTQLAQTLMKAPANGIIAERIARVGDVTSSSKMLFSIIKDNQLELQLEVPETQLPQVKIGTKVQITSDADSRIKMSGIVREIAPLVKEQTREATVKIDLPNSNLLRPGMFLRATITTATNQGLKIPAKAVLPQANGQSIVYVLQNNNQVKAVPVEVGKILSKNSNLANAKIEVKQGLKLGNRVVVSGAVYLKDGDIVKVIE
;
A
#
# COMPACT_ATOMS: atom_id res chain seq x y z
N ASP A 1 19.01 -66.38 10.46
CA ASP A 1 19.88 -67.36 9.78
C ASP A 1 20.91 -68.01 10.69
N ASP A 2 21.74 -67.25 11.41
CA ASP A 2 22.81 -67.81 12.26
C ASP A 2 22.32 -68.79 13.34
N ALA A 3 21.20 -68.50 14.01
CA ALA A 3 20.62 -69.39 15.02
C ALA A 3 20.14 -70.72 14.42
N VAL A 4 19.59 -70.70 13.20
CA VAL A 4 19.12 -71.89 12.48
C VAL A 4 20.31 -72.73 12.00
N ALA A 5 21.38 -72.08 11.54
CA ALA A 5 22.63 -72.75 11.20
C ALA A 5 23.25 -73.45 12.42
N ALA A 6 23.29 -72.78 13.57
CA ALA A 6 23.77 -73.36 14.83
C ALA A 6 22.92 -74.56 15.31
N LEU A 7 21.59 -74.50 15.12
CA LEU A 7 20.71 -75.64 15.40
C LEU A 7 21.01 -76.85 14.49
N LYS A 8 21.21 -76.61 13.19
CA LYS A 8 21.60 -77.68 12.26
C LYS A 8 22.95 -78.32 12.64
N GLN A 9 23.93 -77.51 13.01
CA GLN A 9 25.24 -77.99 13.43
C GLN A 9 25.16 -78.83 14.72
N THR A 10 24.42 -78.38 15.73
CA THR A 10 24.23 -79.14 16.98
C THR A 10 23.46 -80.44 16.77
N GLN A 11 22.47 -80.45 15.85
CA GLN A 11 21.76 -81.68 15.45
C GLN A 11 22.68 -82.67 14.73
N ALA A 12 23.57 -82.20 13.87
CA ALA A 12 24.59 -83.04 13.25
C ALA A 12 25.52 -83.66 14.31
N SER A 13 26.04 -82.86 15.25
CA SER A 13 26.88 -83.36 16.35
C SER A 13 26.18 -84.39 17.25
N ARG A 14 24.87 -84.24 17.50
CA ARG A 14 24.07 -85.28 18.18
C ARG A 14 24.04 -86.58 17.37
N ASN A 15 23.79 -86.49 16.07
CA ASN A 15 23.72 -87.67 15.21
C ASN A 15 25.07 -88.41 15.17
N ASP A 16 26.19 -87.67 15.14
CA ASP A 16 27.54 -88.24 15.22
C ASP A 16 27.78 -88.94 16.57
N ALA A 17 27.34 -88.34 17.68
CA ALA A 17 27.43 -88.95 19.01
C ALA A 17 26.60 -90.25 19.12
N VAL A 18 25.41 -90.28 18.51
CA VAL A 18 24.56 -91.48 18.42
C VAL A 18 25.23 -92.57 17.57
N ALA A 19 25.87 -92.20 16.46
CA ALA A 19 26.63 -93.14 15.63
C ALA A 19 27.84 -93.71 16.39
N ALA A 20 28.56 -92.88 17.15
CA ALA A 20 29.67 -93.31 18.00
C ALA A 20 29.21 -94.29 19.10
N LEU A 21 28.04 -94.06 19.72
CA LEU A 21 27.47 -95.01 20.68
C LEU A 21 27.22 -96.38 20.03
N LYS A 22 26.62 -96.41 18.82
CA LYS A 22 26.41 -97.68 18.09
C LYS A 22 27.73 -98.42 17.84
N GLN A 23 28.78 -97.69 17.47
CA GLN A 23 30.12 -98.28 17.29
C GLN A 23 30.68 -98.87 18.59
N THR A 24 30.57 -98.14 19.71
CA THR A 24 31.02 -98.65 21.02
C THR A 24 30.21 -99.86 21.50
N GLN A 25 28.91 -99.93 21.19
CA GLN A 25 28.07 -101.10 21.45
C GLN A 25 28.50 -102.31 20.64
N ALA A 26 28.85 -102.12 19.37
CA ALA A 26 29.42 -103.19 18.55
C ALA A 26 30.74 -103.71 19.15
N SER A 27 31.65 -102.81 19.56
CA SER A 27 32.90 -103.22 20.22
C SER A 27 32.70 -103.96 21.54
N ARG A 28 31.66 -103.63 22.34
CA ARG A 28 31.29 -104.42 23.52
C ARG A 28 30.84 -105.83 23.14
N ASN A 29 30.03 -105.96 22.09
CA ASN A 29 29.58 -107.26 21.61
C ASN A 29 30.76 -108.13 21.12
N ASP A 30 31.73 -107.54 20.43
CA ASP A 30 32.97 -108.21 20.03
C ASP A 30 33.79 -108.66 21.26
N ALA A 31 33.91 -107.79 22.28
CA ALA A 31 34.60 -108.13 23.53
C ALA A 31 33.90 -109.27 24.29
N LEU A 32 32.56 -109.28 24.33
CA LEU A 32 31.77 -110.36 24.92
C LEU A 32 31.95 -111.68 24.15
N ALA A 33 31.99 -111.63 22.82
CA ALA A 33 32.30 -112.80 21.99
C ALA A 33 33.72 -113.33 22.28
N SER A 34 34.70 -112.45 22.52
CA SER A 34 36.06 -112.82 22.91
C SER A 34 36.11 -113.47 24.30
N VAL A 35 35.31 -113.00 25.26
CA VAL A 35 35.14 -113.67 26.57
C VAL A 35 34.60 -115.08 26.36
N ALA A 36 33.51 -115.25 25.60
CA ALA A 36 32.95 -116.56 25.32
C ALA A 36 33.97 -117.53 24.66
N GLN A 37 34.81 -117.01 23.75
CA GLN A 37 35.87 -117.80 23.12
C GLN A 37 36.98 -118.21 24.11
N THR A 38 37.38 -117.31 25.02
CA THR A 38 38.40 -117.61 26.03
C THR A 38 37.88 -118.53 27.13
N GLU A 39 36.60 -118.42 27.49
CA GLU A 39 35.88 -119.36 28.36
C GLU A 39 35.87 -120.78 27.77
N ALA A 40 35.61 -120.92 26.47
CA ALA A 40 35.69 -122.20 25.79
C ALA A 40 37.12 -122.80 25.85
N LYS A 41 38.16 -121.97 25.65
CA LYS A 41 39.57 -122.41 25.76
C LYS A 41 39.98 -122.78 27.19
N LEU A 42 39.44 -122.09 28.21
CA LEU A 42 39.66 -122.49 29.60
C LEU A 42 39.00 -123.83 29.90
N ALA A 43 37.79 -124.06 29.40
CA ALA A 43 37.12 -125.35 29.55
C ALA A 43 37.95 -126.49 28.92
N GLU A 44 38.53 -126.25 27.73
CA GLU A 44 39.47 -127.17 27.07
C GLU A 44 40.73 -127.42 27.92
N ALA A 45 41.41 -126.36 28.37
CA ALA A 45 42.61 -126.48 29.21
C ALA A 45 42.34 -127.20 30.54
N LYS A 46 41.17 -126.96 31.16
CA LYS A 46 40.75 -127.67 32.39
C LYS A 46 40.51 -129.16 32.11
N ALA A 47 39.91 -129.50 30.98
CA ALA A 47 39.73 -130.89 30.58
C ALA A 47 41.07 -131.60 30.33
N GLU A 48 42.05 -130.93 29.71
CA GLU A 48 43.42 -131.43 29.51
C GLU A 48 44.18 -131.63 30.84
N GLU A 49 44.08 -130.67 31.77
CA GLU A 49 44.64 -130.79 33.12
C GLU A 49 44.05 -131.99 33.86
N GLU A 50 42.72 -132.13 33.82
CA GLU A 50 42.01 -133.23 34.46
C GLU A 50 42.39 -134.58 33.84
N GLN A 51 42.56 -134.66 32.52
CA GLN A 51 43.06 -135.85 31.84
C GLN A 51 44.51 -136.16 32.25
N ALA A 52 45.40 -135.16 32.28
CA ALA A 52 46.78 -135.32 32.70
C ALA A 52 46.91 -135.77 34.17
N MET A 53 46.04 -135.27 35.06
CA MET A 53 45.97 -135.68 36.46
C MET A 53 45.53 -137.14 36.60
N ARG A 54 44.45 -137.55 35.91
CA ARG A 54 44.00 -138.95 35.88
C ARG A 54 45.10 -139.90 35.37
N ASP A 55 45.78 -139.51 34.29
CA ASP A 55 46.91 -140.28 33.78
C ASP A 55 48.06 -140.33 34.80
N PHE A 56 48.41 -139.23 35.46
CA PHE A 56 49.46 -139.24 36.50
C PHE A 56 49.12 -140.16 37.68
N GLU A 57 47.89 -140.13 38.18
CA GLU A 57 47.40 -141.02 39.25
C GLU A 57 47.47 -142.50 38.85
N ARG A 58 47.06 -142.82 37.62
CA ARG A 58 47.19 -144.18 37.06
C ARG A 58 48.64 -144.64 37.03
N TYR A 59 49.56 -143.78 36.59
CA TYR A 59 50.98 -144.12 36.48
C TYR A 59 51.69 -144.16 37.85
N GLN A 60 51.25 -143.39 38.84
CA GLN A 60 51.73 -143.55 40.23
C GLN A 60 51.46 -144.97 40.75
N THR A 61 50.25 -145.48 40.48
CA THR A 61 49.84 -146.84 40.86
C THR A 61 50.76 -147.87 40.18
N LEU A 62 50.96 -147.77 38.86
CA LEU A 62 51.84 -148.66 38.09
C LEU A 62 53.31 -148.64 38.52
N LYS A 63 53.82 -147.50 39.02
CA LYS A 63 55.17 -147.41 39.58
C LYS A 63 55.28 -148.15 40.91
N SER A 64 54.25 -148.06 41.76
CA SER A 64 54.21 -148.77 43.04
C SER A 64 54.21 -150.30 42.87
N GLU A 65 53.73 -150.77 41.71
CA GLU A 65 53.74 -152.17 41.29
C GLU A 65 55.06 -152.59 40.56
N GLY A 66 56.01 -151.67 40.38
CA GLY A 66 57.34 -151.93 39.80
C GLY A 66 57.41 -152.01 38.27
N VAL A 67 56.34 -151.62 37.56
CA VAL A 67 56.15 -151.88 36.12
C VAL A 67 56.68 -150.75 35.22
N ILE A 68 56.97 -149.57 35.77
CA ILE A 68 57.45 -148.40 35.01
C ILE A 68 58.67 -147.75 35.67
N SER A 69 59.45 -146.99 34.88
CA SER A 69 60.64 -146.29 35.37
C SER A 69 60.30 -145.00 36.14
N SER A 70 61.23 -144.54 36.98
CA SER A 70 61.12 -143.23 37.64
C SER A 70 61.04 -142.06 36.65
N GLN A 71 61.67 -142.20 35.47
CA GLN A 71 61.69 -141.18 34.41
C GLN A 71 60.32 -141.04 33.72
N GLU A 72 59.57 -142.13 33.53
CA GLU A 72 58.22 -142.10 32.95
C GLU A 72 57.21 -141.44 33.88
N LEU A 73 57.29 -141.70 35.20
CA LEU A 73 56.44 -141.01 36.17
C LEU A 73 56.77 -139.51 36.25
N GLU A 74 58.05 -139.15 36.20
CA GLU A 74 58.50 -137.75 36.17
C GLU A 74 58.01 -137.00 34.93
N THR A 75 57.96 -137.68 33.78
CA THR A 75 57.40 -137.15 32.54
C THR A 75 55.90 -136.84 32.70
N ARG A 76 55.13 -137.72 33.35
CA ARG A 76 53.70 -137.50 33.63
C ARG A 76 53.45 -136.42 34.68
N SER A 77 54.28 -136.36 35.73
CA SER A 77 54.27 -135.24 36.70
C SER A 77 54.52 -133.90 36.00
N THR A 78 55.48 -133.87 35.07
CA THR A 78 55.78 -132.67 34.28
C THR A 78 54.61 -132.30 33.37
N ALA A 79 53.92 -133.28 32.77
CA ALA A 79 52.71 -133.04 31.97
C ALA A 79 51.57 -132.40 32.78
N VAL A 80 51.32 -132.85 34.02
CA VAL A 80 50.34 -132.21 34.92
C VAL A 80 50.74 -130.77 35.24
N LYS A 81 52.02 -130.51 35.54
CA LYS A 81 52.51 -129.15 35.79
C LYS A 81 52.31 -128.24 34.57
N THR A 82 52.59 -128.74 33.37
CA THR A 82 52.37 -128.00 32.10
C THR A 82 50.88 -127.73 31.87
N ALA A 83 50.01 -128.72 32.07
CA ALA A 83 48.57 -128.55 31.89
C ALA A 83 47.96 -127.57 32.92
N ARG A 84 48.43 -127.61 34.17
CA ARG A 84 48.06 -126.64 35.22
C ARG A 84 48.50 -125.23 34.87
N GLU A 85 49.68 -125.05 34.29
CA GLU A 85 50.08 -123.74 33.74
C GLU A 85 49.27 -123.35 32.51
N GLY A 86 48.82 -124.31 31.70
CA GLY A 86 47.86 -124.08 30.62
C GLY A 86 46.55 -123.50 31.14
N VAL A 87 45.99 -124.08 32.21
CA VAL A 87 44.80 -123.55 32.89
C VAL A 87 45.06 -122.15 33.45
N ARG A 88 46.19 -121.93 34.14
CA ARG A 88 46.55 -120.60 34.66
C ARG A 88 46.64 -119.54 33.56
N VAL A 89 47.23 -119.88 32.40
CA VAL A 89 47.29 -118.99 31.24
C VAL A 89 45.89 -118.72 30.67
N ALA A 90 45.04 -119.74 30.59
CA ALA A 90 43.66 -119.58 30.13
C ALA A 90 42.81 -118.72 31.08
N GLU A 91 42.98 -118.85 32.40
CA GLU A 91 42.33 -117.98 33.40
C GLU A 91 42.79 -116.53 33.24
N ALA A 92 44.10 -116.30 33.11
CA ALA A 92 44.64 -114.96 32.85
C ALA A 92 44.11 -114.35 31.53
N ASN A 93 43.90 -115.18 30.50
CA ASN A 93 43.31 -114.73 29.24
C ASN A 93 41.84 -114.35 29.37
N ILE A 94 41.06 -115.05 30.21
CA ILE A 94 39.66 -114.67 30.51
C ILE A 94 39.61 -113.37 31.28
N ASP A 95 40.47 -113.20 32.30
CA ASP A 95 40.51 -111.95 33.07
C ASP A 95 40.86 -110.76 32.16
N SER A 96 41.80 -110.95 31.23
CA SER A 96 42.12 -109.98 30.19
C SER A 96 40.93 -109.69 29.26
N ALA A 97 40.17 -110.71 28.85
CA ALA A 97 38.97 -110.54 28.03
C ALA A 97 37.83 -109.82 28.79
N LYS A 98 37.62 -110.14 30.08
CA LYS A 98 36.65 -109.47 30.95
C LYS A 98 37.01 -108.00 31.17
N ALA A 99 38.29 -107.69 31.38
CA ALA A 99 38.76 -106.30 31.46
C ALA A 99 38.47 -105.51 30.17
N LYS A 100 38.57 -106.15 28.99
CA LYS A 100 38.16 -105.50 27.72
C LYS A 100 36.67 -105.20 27.66
N VAL A 101 35.81 -106.06 28.20
CA VAL A 101 34.36 -105.79 28.30
C VAL A 101 34.10 -104.60 29.22
N GLU A 102 34.75 -104.54 30.38
CA GLU A 102 34.62 -103.42 31.33
C GLU A 102 35.04 -102.08 30.69
N ILE A 103 36.16 -102.06 29.96
CA ILE A 103 36.59 -100.89 29.17
C ILE A 103 35.54 -100.51 28.12
N ALA A 104 34.95 -101.49 27.43
CA ALA A 104 33.90 -101.23 26.44
C ALA A 104 32.62 -100.66 27.10
N GLU A 105 32.24 -101.12 28.29
CA GLU A 105 31.10 -100.60 29.06
C GLU A 105 31.35 -99.18 29.58
N ALA A 106 32.57 -98.89 30.03
CA ALA A 106 32.99 -97.53 30.37
C ALA A 106 32.91 -96.59 29.15
N ASN A 107 33.35 -97.07 27.97
CA ASN A 107 33.24 -96.32 26.72
C ASN A 107 31.79 -96.06 26.30
N ILE A 108 30.89 -97.04 26.47
CA ILE A 108 29.45 -96.86 26.23
C ILE A 108 28.87 -95.79 27.18
N SER A 109 29.24 -95.84 28.47
CA SER A 109 28.78 -94.86 29.46
C SER A 109 29.25 -93.45 29.10
N SER A 110 30.50 -93.30 28.66
CA SER A 110 31.04 -92.05 28.13
C SER A 110 30.32 -91.58 26.86
N ALA A 111 30.03 -92.48 25.93
CA ALA A 111 29.28 -92.17 24.71
C ALA A 111 27.84 -91.71 25.01
N LYS A 112 27.16 -92.34 25.99
CA LYS A 112 25.83 -91.90 26.46
C LYS A 112 25.87 -90.49 27.05
N ALA A 113 26.85 -90.18 27.89
CA ALA A 113 27.02 -88.83 28.44
C ALA A 113 27.25 -87.78 27.34
N LYS A 114 28.02 -88.13 26.29
CA LYS A 114 28.20 -87.24 25.12
C LYS A 114 26.90 -86.98 24.36
N ILE A 115 26.01 -87.98 24.23
CA ILE A 115 24.70 -87.81 23.62
C ILE A 115 23.84 -86.87 24.46
N GLU A 116 23.81 -87.04 25.78
CA GLU A 116 23.04 -86.19 26.69
C GLU A 116 23.47 -84.72 26.59
N ILE A 117 24.78 -84.46 26.56
CA ILE A 117 25.32 -83.11 26.33
C ILE A 117 24.90 -82.58 24.95
N ALA A 118 24.95 -83.42 23.90
CA ALA A 118 24.53 -83.01 22.57
C ALA A 118 23.02 -82.69 22.50
N GLU A 119 22.17 -83.44 23.20
CA GLU A 119 20.73 -83.19 23.29
C GLU A 119 20.40 -81.90 24.06
N ALA A 120 21.13 -81.63 25.15
CA ALA A 120 21.05 -80.36 25.86
C ALA A 120 21.44 -79.18 24.95
N ASN A 121 22.51 -79.33 24.16
CA ASN A 121 22.95 -78.32 23.19
C ASN A 121 21.91 -78.07 22.09
N VAL A 122 21.30 -79.13 21.54
CA VAL A 122 20.20 -79.01 20.55
C VAL A 122 19.01 -78.27 21.15
N SER A 123 18.63 -78.60 22.39
CA SER A 123 17.53 -77.93 23.09
C SER A 123 17.81 -76.44 23.32
N SER A 124 19.03 -76.09 23.73
CA SER A 124 19.47 -74.70 23.87
C SER A 124 19.47 -73.95 22.53
N ALA A 125 19.98 -74.57 21.46
CA ALA A 125 19.98 -73.97 20.13
C ALA A 125 18.56 -73.74 19.60
N LYS A 126 17.63 -74.66 19.87
CA LYS A 126 16.21 -74.52 19.50
C LYS A 126 15.58 -73.33 20.23
N ALA A 127 15.80 -73.20 21.53
CA ALA A 127 15.31 -72.05 22.30
C ALA A 127 15.84 -70.70 21.74
N LYS A 128 17.10 -70.66 21.29
CA LYS A 128 17.66 -69.46 20.64
C LYS A 128 16.96 -69.13 19.31
N VAL A 129 16.61 -70.14 18.52
CA VAL A 129 15.82 -69.95 17.28
C VAL A 129 14.43 -69.40 17.60
N ASP A 130 13.75 -69.95 18.60
CA ASP A 130 12.41 -69.51 19.00
C ASP A 130 12.41 -68.05 19.49
N ILE A 131 13.43 -67.65 20.26
CA ILE A 131 13.64 -66.25 20.68
C ILE A 131 13.89 -65.36 19.47
N ALA A 132 14.76 -65.77 18.54
CA ALA A 132 15.04 -65.00 17.33
C ALA A 132 13.78 -64.78 16.48
N ASN A 133 12.96 -65.81 16.29
CA ASN A 133 11.69 -65.71 15.57
C ASN A 133 10.69 -64.78 16.28
N SER A 134 10.61 -64.87 17.61
CA SER A 134 9.76 -63.95 18.40
C SER A 134 10.21 -62.49 18.27
N ASN A 135 11.53 -62.26 18.24
CA ASN A 135 12.09 -60.92 18.02
C ASN A 135 11.79 -60.38 16.62
N VAL A 136 11.88 -61.23 15.59
CA VAL A 136 11.51 -60.86 14.21
C VAL A 136 10.03 -60.47 14.15
N SER A 137 9.13 -61.30 14.67
CA SER A 137 7.70 -61.01 14.68
C SER A 137 7.38 -59.72 15.46
N SER A 138 8.05 -59.48 16.60
CA SER A 138 7.90 -58.21 17.33
C SER A 138 8.43 -57.01 16.53
N ALA A 139 9.49 -57.17 15.74
CA ALA A 139 10.03 -56.10 14.90
C ALA A 139 9.09 -55.79 13.73
N GLU A 140 8.52 -56.81 13.09
CA GLU A 140 7.51 -56.66 12.03
C GLU A 140 6.29 -55.90 12.55
N ALA A 141 5.75 -56.27 13.72
CA ALA A 141 4.62 -55.55 14.32
C ALA A 141 4.94 -54.08 14.65
N ARG A 142 6.19 -53.77 15.02
CA ARG A 142 6.63 -52.38 15.24
C ARG A 142 6.72 -51.60 13.93
N VAL A 143 7.17 -52.22 12.84
CA VAL A 143 7.20 -51.60 11.51
C VAL A 143 5.77 -51.30 11.05
N GLU A 144 4.86 -52.27 11.14
CA GLU A 144 3.45 -52.08 10.78
C GLU A 144 2.79 -50.95 11.59
N SER A 145 3.04 -50.90 12.90
CA SER A 145 2.54 -49.81 13.76
C SER A 145 3.12 -48.44 13.38
N ALA A 146 4.40 -48.38 13.00
CA ALA A 146 5.04 -47.15 12.54
C ALA A 146 4.47 -46.69 11.19
N GLU A 147 4.21 -47.61 10.25
CA GLU A 147 3.59 -47.31 8.96
C GLU A 147 2.16 -46.79 9.13
N ALA A 148 1.36 -47.40 10.00
CA ALA A 148 0.02 -46.91 10.34
C ALA A 148 0.07 -45.51 10.97
N SER A 149 1.04 -45.27 11.86
CA SER A 149 1.26 -43.96 12.47
C SER A 149 1.69 -42.89 11.45
N LEU A 150 2.54 -43.26 10.49
CA LEU A 150 2.94 -42.39 9.40
C LEU A 150 1.74 -42.05 8.49
N SER A 151 0.96 -43.05 8.11
CA SER A 151 -0.24 -42.88 7.27
C SER A 151 -1.26 -41.94 7.92
N SER A 152 -1.53 -42.12 9.23
CA SER A 152 -2.42 -41.23 9.97
C SER A 152 -1.88 -39.79 10.08
N SER A 153 -0.58 -39.62 10.29
CA SER A 153 0.08 -38.31 10.31
C SER A 153 0.01 -37.61 8.95
N MET A 154 0.19 -38.35 7.85
CA MET A 154 0.04 -37.82 6.49
C MET A 154 -1.41 -37.40 6.19
N ALA A 155 -2.40 -38.16 6.67
CA ALA A 155 -3.81 -37.80 6.54
C ALA A 155 -4.15 -36.52 7.34
N GLN A 156 -3.60 -36.39 8.55
CA GLN A 156 -3.73 -35.18 9.36
C GLN A 156 -3.10 -33.96 8.68
N LEU A 157 -1.90 -34.12 8.09
CA LEU A 157 -1.23 -33.06 7.34
C LEU A 157 -2.08 -32.58 6.16
N ARG A 158 -2.59 -33.51 5.34
CA ARG A 158 -3.48 -33.17 4.20
C ARG A 158 -4.75 -32.45 4.67
N SER A 159 -5.33 -32.87 5.79
CA SER A 159 -6.49 -32.19 6.38
C SER A 159 -6.15 -30.76 6.84
N ALA A 160 -4.99 -30.56 7.47
CA ALA A 160 -4.53 -29.26 7.90
C ALA A 160 -4.26 -28.32 6.71
N GLU A 161 -3.62 -28.82 5.65
CA GLU A 161 -3.38 -28.06 4.40
C GLU A 161 -4.71 -27.64 3.74
N ALA A 162 -5.68 -28.55 3.67
CA ALA A 162 -7.01 -28.23 3.15
C ALA A 162 -7.71 -27.13 3.97
N LYS A 163 -7.61 -27.17 5.31
CA LYS A 163 -8.13 -26.11 6.20
C LYS A 163 -7.45 -24.76 5.95
N VAL A 164 -6.12 -24.75 5.77
CA VAL A 164 -5.38 -23.52 5.45
C VAL A 164 -5.81 -22.95 4.10
N ASN A 165 -5.99 -23.79 3.08
CA ASN A 165 -6.44 -23.34 1.77
C ASN A 165 -7.87 -22.78 1.81
N SER A 166 -8.78 -23.44 2.54
CA SER A 166 -10.13 -22.93 2.77
C SER A 166 -10.12 -21.58 3.51
N ALA A 167 -9.31 -21.46 4.57
CA ALA A 167 -9.18 -20.19 5.30
C ALA A 167 -8.63 -19.06 4.41
N LYS A 168 -7.64 -19.34 3.55
CA LYS A 168 -7.13 -18.37 2.57
C LYS A 168 -8.22 -17.93 1.59
N ALA A 169 -9.02 -18.86 1.07
CA ALA A 169 -10.12 -18.54 0.17
C ALA A 169 -11.19 -17.67 0.85
N ASN A 170 -11.51 -17.96 2.12
CA ASN A 170 -12.44 -17.16 2.91
C ASN A 170 -11.90 -15.73 3.15
N VAL A 171 -10.62 -15.58 3.47
CA VAL A 171 -9.98 -14.26 3.62
C VAL A 171 -10.01 -13.47 2.30
N SER A 172 -9.71 -14.11 1.17
CA SER A 172 -9.79 -13.46 -0.14
C SER A 172 -11.22 -13.02 -0.47
N SER A 173 -12.22 -13.84 -0.16
CA SER A 173 -13.63 -13.51 -0.39
C SER A 173 -14.07 -12.35 0.50
N ALA A 174 -13.74 -12.39 1.80
CA ALA A 174 -14.02 -11.29 2.73
C ALA A 174 -13.35 -9.97 2.32
N ARG A 175 -12.13 -10.02 1.77
CA ARG A 175 -11.47 -8.82 1.22
C ARG A 175 -12.22 -8.25 0.01
N ALA A 176 -12.69 -9.11 -0.89
CA ALA A 176 -13.48 -8.67 -2.04
C ALA A 176 -14.83 -8.06 -1.61
N GLU A 177 -15.48 -8.62 -0.57
CA GLU A 177 -16.70 -8.05 0.01
C GLU A 177 -16.46 -6.67 0.62
N VAL A 178 -15.35 -6.49 1.37
CA VAL A 178 -14.96 -5.19 1.92
C VAL A 178 -14.71 -4.19 0.80
N GLU A 179 -13.99 -4.57 -0.25
CA GLU A 179 -13.71 -3.70 -1.42
C GLU A 179 -15.01 -3.28 -2.12
N SER A 180 -15.94 -4.22 -2.29
CA SER A 180 -17.27 -3.93 -2.86
C SER A 180 -18.07 -2.98 -1.96
N ALA A 181 -18.02 -3.16 -0.64
CA ALA A 181 -18.69 -2.28 0.31
C ALA A 181 -18.09 -0.86 0.29
N LEU A 182 -16.77 -0.72 0.20
CA LEU A 182 -16.10 0.58 0.05
C LEU A 182 -16.52 1.27 -1.25
N SER A 183 -16.53 0.54 -2.37
CA SER A 183 -17.00 1.08 -3.67
C SER A 183 -18.47 1.56 -3.61
N ASN A 184 -19.32 0.84 -2.86
CA ASN A 184 -20.71 1.24 -2.64
C ASN A 184 -20.81 2.50 -1.77
N ILE A 185 -19.95 2.63 -0.74
CA ILE A 185 -19.85 3.83 0.09
C ILE A 185 -19.42 5.03 -0.77
N ASP A 186 -18.39 4.90 -1.59
CA ASP A 186 -17.92 5.96 -2.48
C ASP A 186 -19.00 6.40 -3.47
N SER A 187 -19.71 5.43 -4.05
CA SER A 187 -20.85 5.70 -4.95
C SER A 187 -21.99 6.43 -4.22
N ALA A 188 -22.31 6.02 -2.99
CA ALA A 188 -23.31 6.68 -2.17
C ALA A 188 -22.90 8.12 -1.79
N MET A 189 -21.63 8.34 -1.43
CA MET A 189 -21.10 9.69 -1.15
C MET A 189 -21.16 10.59 -2.38
N ALA A 190 -20.82 10.07 -3.57
CA ALA A 190 -20.94 10.80 -4.82
C ALA A 190 -22.41 11.20 -5.11
N ASN A 191 -23.36 10.29 -4.86
CA ASN A 191 -24.79 10.60 -4.99
C ASN A 191 -25.24 11.68 -4.02
N VAL A 192 -24.82 11.61 -2.74
CA VAL A 192 -25.12 12.64 -1.74
C VAL A 192 -24.61 14.01 -2.21
N SER A 193 -23.35 14.09 -2.66
CA SER A 193 -22.78 15.35 -3.18
C SER A 193 -23.53 15.86 -4.41
N SER A 194 -23.98 14.98 -5.31
CA SER A 194 -24.80 15.37 -6.47
C SER A 194 -26.18 15.90 -6.05
N ASP A 195 -26.81 15.28 -5.07
CA ASP A 195 -28.11 15.70 -4.56
C ASP A 195 -28.03 16.99 -3.74
N GLU A 196 -26.94 17.22 -3.01
CA GLU A 196 -26.64 18.50 -2.36
C GLU A 196 -26.50 19.64 -3.38
N ALA A 197 -25.75 19.43 -4.47
CA ALA A 197 -25.62 20.41 -5.53
C ALA A 197 -26.96 20.71 -6.21
N ARG A 198 -27.79 19.68 -6.43
CA ARG A 198 -29.16 19.86 -6.93
C ARG A 198 -30.03 20.63 -5.94
N LEU A 199 -29.91 20.36 -4.65
CA LEU A 199 -30.65 21.09 -3.62
C LEU A 199 -30.27 22.58 -3.65
N GLU A 200 -28.99 22.91 -3.73
CA GLU A 200 -28.49 24.29 -3.84
C GLU A 200 -28.99 24.98 -5.11
N GLU A 201 -28.99 24.29 -6.25
CA GLU A 201 -29.54 24.79 -7.51
C GLU A 201 -31.02 25.13 -7.36
N ARG A 202 -31.83 24.22 -6.78
CA ARG A 202 -33.27 24.44 -6.55
C ARG A 202 -33.53 25.55 -5.55
N GLN A 203 -32.73 25.66 -4.49
CA GLN A 203 -32.83 26.75 -3.53
C GLN A 203 -32.52 28.10 -4.19
N THR A 204 -31.53 28.15 -5.08
CA THR A 204 -31.19 29.35 -5.86
C THR A 204 -32.32 29.72 -6.81
N GLN A 205 -32.89 28.74 -7.54
CA GLN A 205 -34.07 28.96 -8.39
C GLN A 205 -35.26 29.49 -7.58
N LEU A 206 -35.50 28.92 -6.40
CA LEU A 206 -36.54 29.40 -5.49
C LEU A 206 -36.27 30.83 -5.02
N ALA A 207 -35.04 31.15 -4.62
CA ALA A 207 -34.66 32.51 -4.22
C ALA A 207 -34.86 33.51 -5.37
N GLN A 208 -34.59 33.12 -6.61
CA GLN A 208 -34.82 33.93 -7.81
C GLN A 208 -36.30 34.16 -8.13
N THR A 209 -37.23 33.34 -7.59
CA THR A 209 -38.68 33.62 -7.72
C THR A 209 -39.09 34.88 -6.94
N LEU A 210 -38.36 35.20 -5.86
CA LEU A 210 -38.57 36.41 -5.08
C LEU A 210 -37.65 37.52 -5.57
N MET A 211 -38.14 38.29 -6.52
CA MET A 211 -37.43 39.46 -7.05
C MET A 211 -37.30 40.55 -5.97
N LYS A 212 -36.08 40.76 -5.48
CA LYS A 212 -35.72 41.85 -4.55
C LYS A 212 -35.04 42.99 -5.30
N ALA A 213 -35.22 44.22 -4.81
CA ALA A 213 -34.50 45.37 -5.35
C ALA A 213 -33.01 45.27 -5.01
N PRO A 214 -32.08 45.47 -5.98
CA PRO A 214 -30.64 45.38 -5.73
C PRO A 214 -30.10 46.56 -4.89
N ALA A 215 -30.84 47.65 -4.79
CA ALA A 215 -30.54 48.82 -3.97
C ALA A 215 -31.82 49.55 -3.58
N ASN A 216 -31.71 50.42 -2.57
CA ASN A 216 -32.77 51.35 -2.22
C ASN A 216 -32.94 52.41 -3.32
N GLY A 217 -34.17 52.87 -3.55
CA GLY A 217 -34.44 53.84 -4.60
C GLY A 217 -35.92 53.99 -4.92
N ILE A 218 -36.19 54.72 -5.99
CA ILE A 218 -37.54 54.94 -6.52
C ILE A 218 -37.68 54.19 -7.84
N ILE A 219 -38.79 53.48 -8.04
CA ILE A 219 -39.08 52.83 -9.32
C ILE A 219 -39.39 53.93 -10.35
N ALA A 220 -38.50 54.13 -11.32
CA ALA A 220 -38.69 55.05 -12.45
C ALA A 220 -39.73 54.50 -13.42
N GLU A 221 -39.60 53.22 -13.77
CA GLU A 221 -40.48 52.56 -14.73
C GLU A 221 -40.83 51.16 -14.24
N ARG A 222 -42.11 50.81 -14.39
CA ARG A 222 -42.62 49.46 -14.16
C ARG A 222 -43.10 48.90 -15.49
N ILE A 223 -42.35 47.93 -16.01
CA ILE A 223 -42.61 47.28 -17.29
C ILE A 223 -43.45 46.02 -17.08
N ALA A 224 -43.22 45.29 -15.99
CA ALA A 224 -43.93 44.05 -15.66
C ALA A 224 -45.30 44.27 -15.00
N ARG A 225 -46.25 43.37 -15.26
CA ARG A 225 -47.58 43.32 -14.67
C ARG A 225 -47.85 41.96 -14.01
N VAL A 226 -48.82 41.95 -13.10
CA VAL A 226 -49.27 40.69 -12.48
C VAL A 226 -49.89 39.81 -13.56
N GLY A 227 -49.42 38.57 -13.66
CA GLY A 227 -49.81 37.61 -14.69
C GLY A 227 -48.88 37.55 -15.90
N ASP A 228 -47.89 38.45 -16.02
CA ASP A 228 -46.91 38.38 -17.09
C ASP A 228 -45.96 37.19 -16.91
N VAL A 229 -45.68 36.48 -18.00
CA VAL A 229 -44.56 35.53 -18.05
C VAL A 229 -43.27 36.33 -18.28
N THR A 230 -42.25 36.10 -17.44
CA THR A 230 -40.95 36.78 -17.49
C THR A 230 -39.80 35.81 -17.74
N SER A 231 -38.65 36.34 -18.13
CA SER A 231 -37.38 35.62 -18.30
C SER A 231 -36.24 36.44 -17.70
N SER A 232 -35.09 35.80 -17.48
CA SER A 232 -33.89 36.43 -16.91
C SER A 232 -33.35 37.61 -17.74
N SER A 233 -33.68 37.69 -19.03
CA SER A 233 -33.25 38.74 -19.95
C SER A 233 -34.22 39.92 -20.06
N LYS A 234 -35.43 39.81 -19.50
CA LYS A 234 -36.46 40.84 -19.62
C LYS A 234 -36.37 41.82 -18.46
N MET A 235 -36.09 43.08 -18.75
CA MET A 235 -36.16 44.16 -17.76
C MET A 235 -37.60 44.32 -17.25
N LEU A 236 -37.78 44.25 -15.93
CA LEU A 236 -39.10 44.34 -15.28
C LEU A 236 -39.34 45.70 -14.64
N PHE A 237 -38.30 46.27 -14.04
CA PHE A 237 -38.34 47.56 -13.36
C PHE A 237 -37.05 48.33 -13.64
N SER A 238 -37.17 49.64 -13.76
CA SER A 238 -36.04 50.58 -13.72
C SER A 238 -36.09 51.31 -12.39
N ILE A 239 -34.96 51.38 -11.67
CA ILE A 239 -34.87 51.97 -10.34
C ILE A 239 -33.86 53.13 -10.38
N ILE A 240 -34.28 54.29 -9.88
CA ILE A 240 -33.41 55.43 -9.58
C ILE A 240 -32.77 55.15 -8.23
N LYS A 241 -31.50 54.73 -8.27
CA LYS A 241 -30.72 54.40 -7.08
C LYS A 241 -30.57 55.64 -6.19
N ASP A 242 -30.88 55.48 -4.89
CA ASP A 242 -30.69 56.49 -3.85
C ASP A 242 -31.35 57.86 -4.13
N ASN A 243 -32.33 57.92 -5.04
CA ASN A 243 -32.97 59.15 -5.53
C ASN A 243 -31.97 60.20 -6.08
N GLN A 244 -30.79 59.76 -6.52
CA GLN A 244 -29.77 60.66 -7.05
C GLN A 244 -29.95 60.83 -8.56
N LEU A 245 -29.96 62.08 -9.00
CA LEU A 245 -29.98 62.44 -10.42
C LEU A 245 -28.62 63.02 -10.80
N GLU A 246 -28.16 62.63 -11.98
CA GLU A 246 -26.99 63.25 -12.62
C GLU A 246 -27.42 63.99 -13.89
N LEU A 247 -26.71 65.07 -14.19
CA LEU A 247 -26.81 65.76 -15.46
C LEU A 247 -25.66 65.30 -16.36
N GLN A 248 -26.00 64.81 -17.54
CA GLN A 248 -25.04 64.52 -18.59
C GLN A 248 -24.95 65.74 -19.51
N LEU A 249 -23.84 66.47 -19.40
CA LEU A 249 -23.56 67.64 -20.22
C LEU A 249 -22.68 67.25 -21.41
N GLU A 250 -23.11 67.60 -22.62
CA GLU A 250 -22.32 67.42 -23.83
C GLU A 250 -21.43 68.65 -24.02
N VAL A 251 -20.11 68.44 -24.00
CA VAL A 251 -19.10 69.51 -24.09
C VAL A 251 -18.25 69.28 -25.34
N PRO A 252 -18.14 70.25 -26.27
CA PRO A 252 -17.27 70.12 -27.43
C PRO A 252 -15.82 69.82 -27.04
N GLU A 253 -15.17 68.93 -27.79
CA GLU A 253 -13.78 68.51 -27.54
C GLU A 253 -12.81 69.71 -27.41
N THR A 254 -13.03 70.77 -28.19
CA THR A 254 -12.22 72.00 -28.15
C THR A 254 -12.28 72.75 -26.82
N GLN A 255 -13.34 72.57 -26.03
CA GLN A 255 -13.55 73.21 -24.74
C GLN A 255 -13.25 72.27 -23.56
N LEU A 256 -13.12 70.97 -23.82
CA LEU A 256 -12.89 69.93 -22.81
C LEU A 256 -11.65 70.19 -21.92
N PRO A 257 -10.49 70.66 -22.43
CA PRO A 257 -9.33 70.95 -21.60
C PRO A 257 -9.57 72.02 -20.52
N GLN A 258 -10.61 72.83 -20.67
CA GLN A 258 -10.96 73.88 -19.74
C GLN A 258 -11.90 73.41 -18.62
N VAL A 259 -12.47 72.20 -18.74
CA VAL A 259 -13.38 71.61 -17.74
C VAL A 259 -12.58 70.69 -16.82
N LYS A 260 -12.68 70.92 -15.50
CA LYS A 260 -12.02 70.08 -14.48
C LYS A 260 -13.05 69.43 -13.56
N ILE A 261 -12.76 68.21 -13.13
CA ILE A 261 -13.52 67.54 -12.05
C ILE A 261 -13.50 68.43 -10.81
N GLY A 262 -14.65 68.54 -10.13
CA GLY A 262 -14.87 69.43 -8.98
C GLY A 262 -15.30 70.86 -9.32
N THR A 263 -15.34 71.24 -10.60
CA THR A 263 -15.80 72.59 -11.01
C THR A 263 -17.28 72.78 -10.70
N LYS A 264 -17.64 73.93 -10.11
CA LYS A 264 -19.04 74.30 -9.88
C LYS A 264 -19.70 74.70 -11.19
N VAL A 265 -20.87 74.12 -11.45
CA VAL A 265 -21.66 74.37 -12.65
C VAL A 265 -22.99 75.01 -12.26
N GLN A 266 -23.35 76.11 -12.91
CA GLN A 266 -24.66 76.74 -12.73
C GLN A 266 -25.65 76.09 -13.69
N ILE A 267 -26.76 75.59 -13.16
CA ILE A 267 -27.75 74.82 -13.91
C ILE A 267 -29.07 75.57 -13.91
N THR A 268 -29.62 75.76 -15.10
CA THR A 268 -30.91 76.40 -15.34
C THR A 268 -31.77 75.55 -16.27
N SER A 269 -33.07 75.79 -16.33
CA SER A 269 -33.96 75.18 -17.33
C SER A 269 -34.63 76.26 -18.16
N ASP A 270 -34.74 76.01 -19.48
CA ASP A 270 -35.51 76.86 -20.38
C ASP A 270 -37.03 76.63 -20.20
N ALA A 271 -37.43 75.47 -19.67
CA ALA A 271 -38.83 75.08 -19.47
C ALA A 271 -39.39 75.51 -18.09
N ASP A 272 -38.56 75.61 -17.06
CA ASP A 272 -38.98 76.04 -15.71
C ASP A 272 -37.97 77.03 -15.10
N SER A 273 -38.41 78.29 -14.99
CA SER A 273 -37.61 79.39 -14.43
C SER A 273 -37.27 79.25 -12.94
N ARG A 274 -37.94 78.33 -12.22
CA ARG A 274 -37.65 78.00 -10.81
C ARG A 274 -36.40 77.13 -10.67
N ILE A 275 -35.97 76.46 -11.74
CA ILE A 275 -34.78 75.61 -11.73
C ILE A 275 -33.56 76.52 -11.85
N LYS A 276 -32.96 76.84 -10.68
CA LYS A 276 -31.67 77.52 -10.55
C LYS A 276 -30.90 76.84 -9.43
N MET A 277 -29.89 76.07 -9.77
CA MET A 277 -29.10 75.32 -8.80
C MET A 277 -27.64 75.19 -9.23
N SER A 278 -26.77 74.89 -8.27
CA SER A 278 -25.37 74.59 -8.54
C SER A 278 -25.14 73.10 -8.44
N GLY A 279 -24.49 72.53 -9.45
CA GLY A 279 -23.97 71.17 -9.46
C GLY A 279 -22.45 71.16 -9.46
N ILE A 280 -21.87 69.96 -9.36
CA ILE A 280 -20.41 69.76 -9.37
C ILE A 280 -20.07 68.74 -10.44
N VAL A 281 -19.04 69.01 -11.26
CA VAL A 281 -18.51 68.02 -12.20
C VAL A 281 -17.95 66.84 -11.43
N ARG A 282 -18.57 65.66 -11.56
CA ARG A 282 -18.13 64.42 -10.90
C ARG A 282 -17.16 63.64 -11.76
N GLU A 283 -17.49 63.49 -13.04
CA GLU A 283 -16.79 62.62 -13.96
C GLU A 283 -16.77 63.25 -15.36
N ILE A 284 -15.65 63.10 -16.06
CA ILE A 284 -15.55 63.39 -17.48
C ILE A 284 -15.42 62.03 -18.17
N ALA A 285 -16.39 61.67 -19.01
CA ALA A 285 -16.36 60.40 -19.71
C ALA A 285 -15.10 60.34 -20.60
N PRO A 286 -14.38 59.20 -20.61
CA PRO A 286 -13.13 59.08 -21.34
C PRO A 286 -13.32 59.06 -22.87
N LEU A 287 -14.55 58.85 -23.35
CA LEU A 287 -14.88 58.72 -24.77
C LEU A 287 -15.55 59.99 -25.30
N VAL A 288 -15.03 60.50 -26.42
CA VAL A 288 -15.66 61.56 -27.22
C VAL A 288 -16.55 60.91 -28.27
N LYS A 289 -17.78 61.40 -28.43
CA LYS A 289 -18.71 60.90 -29.47
C LYS A 289 -18.20 61.36 -30.84
N GLU A 290 -17.78 60.43 -31.68
CA GLU A 290 -17.16 60.74 -32.99
C GLU A 290 -18.06 61.59 -33.90
N GLN A 291 -19.38 61.35 -33.86
CA GLN A 291 -20.35 62.05 -34.72
C GLN A 291 -20.52 63.52 -34.37
N THR A 292 -20.56 63.86 -33.06
CA THR A 292 -20.80 65.24 -32.60
C THR A 292 -19.52 65.95 -32.13
N ARG A 293 -18.42 65.21 -31.98
CA ARG A 293 -17.15 65.68 -31.37
C ARG A 293 -17.35 66.28 -29.98
N GLU A 294 -18.26 65.69 -29.21
CA GLU A 294 -18.56 66.10 -27.84
C GLU A 294 -18.20 65.00 -26.85
N ALA A 295 -17.62 65.41 -25.73
CA ALA A 295 -17.41 64.56 -24.58
C ALA A 295 -18.60 64.68 -23.62
N THR A 296 -18.96 63.58 -22.97
CA THR A 296 -19.99 63.58 -21.93
C THR A 296 -19.37 63.90 -20.58
N VAL A 297 -19.79 65.00 -19.96
CA VAL A 297 -19.39 65.40 -18.60
C VAL A 297 -20.56 65.14 -17.65
N LYS A 298 -20.38 64.28 -16.65
CA LYS A 298 -21.39 63.97 -15.65
C LYS A 298 -21.27 64.93 -14.47
N ILE A 299 -22.38 65.55 -14.13
CA ILE A 299 -22.50 66.55 -13.08
C ILE A 299 -23.48 66.03 -12.03
N ASP A 300 -23.04 66.00 -10.78
CA ASP A 300 -23.92 65.66 -9.65
C ASP A 300 -24.89 66.82 -9.41
N LEU A 301 -26.16 66.46 -9.30
CA LEU A 301 -27.24 67.40 -9.01
C LEU A 301 -27.64 67.27 -7.54
N PRO A 302 -27.96 68.38 -6.86
CA PRO A 302 -28.57 68.31 -5.54
C PRO A 302 -29.96 67.66 -5.66
N ASN A 303 -30.35 66.90 -4.63
CA ASN A 303 -31.70 66.32 -4.56
C ASN A 303 -32.74 67.44 -4.57
N SER A 304 -33.59 67.45 -5.60
CA SER A 304 -34.63 68.45 -5.79
C SER A 304 -35.88 67.83 -6.40
N ASN A 305 -37.04 68.12 -5.81
CA ASN A 305 -38.33 67.65 -6.32
C ASN A 305 -38.74 68.30 -7.64
N LEU A 306 -38.02 69.35 -8.06
CA LEU A 306 -38.24 70.07 -9.33
C LEU A 306 -37.60 69.35 -10.53
N LEU A 307 -36.69 68.42 -10.29
CA LEU A 307 -36.03 67.66 -11.34
C LEU A 307 -36.77 66.34 -11.59
N ARG A 308 -36.77 65.93 -12.86
CA ARG A 308 -37.26 64.63 -13.32
C ARG A 308 -36.24 64.03 -14.28
N PRO A 309 -36.03 62.69 -14.28
CA PRO A 309 -35.24 62.02 -15.30
C PRO A 309 -35.71 62.38 -16.71
N GLY A 310 -34.78 62.58 -17.63
CA GLY A 310 -35.06 62.93 -19.03
C GLY A 310 -35.28 64.42 -19.31
N MET A 311 -35.25 65.29 -18.28
CA MET A 311 -35.30 66.73 -18.51
C MET A 311 -34.02 67.27 -19.17
N PHE A 312 -34.19 68.19 -20.12
CA PHE A 312 -33.09 68.97 -20.68
C PHE A 312 -32.82 70.20 -19.80
N LEU A 313 -31.57 70.37 -19.41
CA LEU A 313 -31.10 71.48 -18.58
C LEU A 313 -29.96 72.19 -19.30
N ARG A 314 -29.82 73.50 -19.05
CA ARG A 314 -28.70 74.31 -19.52
C ARG A 314 -27.69 74.43 -18.40
N ALA A 315 -26.44 74.06 -18.68
CA ALA A 315 -25.35 74.15 -17.72
C ALA A 315 -24.34 75.20 -18.17
N THR A 316 -23.94 76.08 -17.27
CA THR A 316 -22.90 77.09 -17.50
C THR A 316 -21.71 76.78 -16.63
N ILE A 317 -20.61 76.38 -17.25
CA ILE A 317 -19.32 76.14 -16.59
C ILE A 317 -18.50 77.42 -16.73
N THR A 318 -18.05 77.97 -15.60
CA THR A 318 -17.11 79.10 -15.62
C THR A 318 -15.69 78.56 -15.75
N THR A 319 -15.07 78.69 -16.92
CA THR A 319 -13.77 78.07 -17.24
C THR A 319 -12.56 78.91 -16.86
N ALA A 320 -12.67 80.25 -16.88
CA ALA A 320 -11.61 81.16 -16.43
C ALA A 320 -12.20 82.53 -16.04
N THR A 321 -11.60 83.16 -15.02
CA THR A 321 -11.87 84.57 -14.66
C THR A 321 -10.58 85.35 -14.87
N ASN A 322 -10.49 86.10 -15.97
CA ASN A 322 -9.33 86.95 -16.23
C ASN A 322 -9.60 88.36 -15.71
N GLN A 323 -8.66 88.89 -14.93
CA GLN A 323 -8.64 90.32 -14.57
C GLN A 323 -7.87 91.08 -15.64
N GLY A 324 -8.51 92.06 -16.25
CA GLY A 324 -7.92 92.88 -17.31
C GLY A 324 -8.52 94.28 -17.34
N LEU A 325 -7.77 95.24 -17.88
CA LEU A 325 -8.27 96.60 -18.11
C LEU A 325 -9.28 96.57 -19.24
N LYS A 326 -10.41 97.27 -19.05
CA LYS A 326 -11.44 97.41 -20.08
C LYS A 326 -11.79 98.88 -20.26
N ILE A 327 -11.82 99.32 -21.51
CA ILE A 327 -12.24 100.68 -21.88
C ILE A 327 -13.47 100.62 -22.79
N PRO A 328 -14.32 101.64 -22.84
CA PRO A 328 -15.39 101.71 -23.83
C PRO A 328 -14.84 101.60 -25.25
N ALA A 329 -15.49 100.83 -26.12
CA ALA A 329 -15.05 100.64 -27.51
C ALA A 329 -14.89 101.96 -28.27
N LYS A 330 -15.73 102.96 -27.96
CA LYS A 330 -15.71 104.30 -28.56
C LYS A 330 -14.43 105.10 -28.28
N ALA A 331 -13.69 104.76 -27.23
CA ALA A 331 -12.44 105.44 -26.88
C ALA A 331 -11.24 104.97 -27.73
N VAL A 332 -11.41 103.88 -28.48
CA VAL A 332 -10.36 103.27 -29.29
C VAL A 332 -10.47 103.76 -30.72
N LEU A 333 -9.40 104.40 -31.21
CA LEU A 333 -9.31 104.90 -32.57
C LEU A 333 -8.36 104.02 -33.38
N PRO A 334 -8.87 103.26 -34.37
CA PRO A 334 -8.01 102.49 -35.26
C PRO A 334 -7.22 103.42 -36.18
N GLN A 335 -5.94 103.10 -36.38
CA GLN A 335 -5.03 103.80 -37.30
C GLN A 335 -4.90 103.01 -38.60
N ALA A 336 -4.58 103.71 -39.70
CA ALA A 336 -4.40 103.09 -41.01
C ALA A 336 -3.26 102.05 -41.06
N ASN A 337 -2.32 102.10 -40.10
CA ASN A 337 -1.23 101.14 -39.94
C ASN A 337 -1.63 99.86 -39.18
N GLY A 338 -2.91 99.68 -38.84
CA GLY A 338 -3.42 98.53 -38.08
C GLY A 338 -3.23 98.60 -36.57
N GLN A 339 -2.57 99.65 -36.04
CA GLN A 339 -2.50 99.91 -34.61
C GLN A 339 -3.76 100.61 -34.12
N SER A 340 -4.07 100.48 -32.83
CA SER A 340 -5.12 101.26 -32.18
C SER A 340 -4.51 102.29 -31.26
N ILE A 341 -5.03 103.51 -31.24
CA ILE A 341 -4.64 104.55 -30.28
C ILE A 341 -5.81 104.94 -29.39
N VAL A 342 -5.49 105.40 -28.18
CA VAL A 342 -6.44 105.98 -27.24
C VAL A 342 -5.89 107.32 -26.77
N TYR A 343 -6.72 108.35 -26.74
CA TYR A 343 -6.34 109.64 -26.18
C TYR A 343 -6.46 109.59 -24.65
N VAL A 344 -5.34 109.80 -23.97
CA VAL A 344 -5.25 109.83 -22.50
C VAL A 344 -5.06 111.27 -22.03
N LEU A 345 -5.93 111.72 -21.13
CA LEU A 345 -5.87 113.03 -20.50
C LEU A 345 -4.65 113.13 -19.57
N GLN A 346 -3.83 114.15 -19.77
CA GLN A 346 -2.70 114.51 -18.92
C GLN A 346 -3.09 115.59 -17.89
N ASN A 347 -2.24 115.82 -16.88
CA ASN A 347 -2.53 116.71 -15.75
C ASN A 347 -2.78 118.19 -16.13
N ASN A 348 -2.41 118.61 -17.33
CA ASN A 348 -2.55 119.97 -17.86
C ASN A 348 -3.76 120.14 -18.80
N ASN A 349 -4.75 119.25 -18.72
CA ASN A 349 -5.90 119.16 -19.63
C ASN A 349 -5.56 118.93 -21.11
N GLN A 350 -4.33 118.51 -21.42
CA GLN A 350 -3.97 118.08 -22.77
C GLN A 350 -4.20 116.59 -22.95
N VAL A 351 -4.53 116.17 -24.17
CA VAL A 351 -4.63 114.76 -24.54
C VAL A 351 -3.33 114.27 -25.17
N LYS A 352 -2.92 113.05 -24.81
CA LYS A 352 -1.81 112.35 -25.46
C LYS A 352 -2.32 111.12 -26.21
N ALA A 353 -1.94 110.97 -27.47
CA ALA A 353 -2.17 109.75 -28.24
C ALA A 353 -1.27 108.64 -27.71
N VAL A 354 -1.88 107.60 -27.12
CA VAL A 354 -1.16 106.43 -26.62
C VAL A 354 -1.51 105.22 -27.47
N PRO A 355 -0.54 104.55 -28.12
CA PRO A 355 -0.78 103.30 -28.82
C PRO A 355 -1.16 102.21 -27.82
N VAL A 356 -2.19 101.44 -28.15
CA VAL A 356 -2.72 100.36 -27.31
C VAL A 356 -2.85 99.06 -28.09
N GLU A 357 -2.59 97.95 -27.41
CA GLU A 357 -2.89 96.62 -27.92
C GLU A 357 -4.24 96.17 -27.37
N VAL A 358 -5.22 95.98 -28.27
CA VAL A 358 -6.58 95.57 -27.89
C VAL A 358 -6.76 94.06 -27.93
N GLY A 359 -7.56 93.54 -27.01
CA GLY A 359 -7.93 92.14 -26.85
C GLY A 359 -9.36 91.88 -27.30
N LYS A 360 -10.07 91.04 -26.52
CA LYS A 360 -11.43 90.63 -26.88
C LYS A 360 -12.42 91.79 -26.71
N ILE A 361 -13.40 91.84 -27.59
CA ILE A 361 -14.59 92.69 -27.40
C ILE A 361 -15.45 92.04 -26.32
N LEU A 362 -15.56 92.70 -25.18
CA LEU A 362 -16.37 92.30 -24.05
C LEU A 362 -17.73 92.98 -24.17
N SER A 363 -18.69 92.30 -24.78
CA SER A 363 -20.09 92.73 -24.76
C SER A 363 -20.96 91.72 -24.02
N LYS A 364 -21.81 92.21 -23.11
CA LYS A 364 -22.79 91.38 -22.42
C LYS A 364 -24.04 91.11 -23.28
N ASN A 365 -24.23 91.82 -24.40
CA ASN A 365 -25.36 91.69 -25.33
C ASN A 365 -24.96 92.20 -26.73
N SER A 366 -25.65 91.80 -27.81
CA SER A 366 -25.34 92.12 -29.23
C SER A 366 -25.34 93.61 -29.62
N ASN A 367 -25.36 94.53 -28.65
CA ASN A 367 -25.33 95.97 -28.87
C ASN A 367 -23.89 96.51 -28.80
N LEU A 368 -23.30 96.80 -29.96
CA LEU A 368 -21.94 97.34 -30.07
C LEU A 368 -21.79 98.75 -29.49
N ALA A 369 -22.89 99.50 -29.28
CA ALA A 369 -22.82 100.89 -28.81
C ALA A 369 -22.27 101.04 -27.38
N ASN A 370 -22.41 100.00 -26.54
CA ASN A 370 -21.93 99.95 -25.15
C ASN A 370 -20.87 98.86 -24.93
N ALA A 371 -20.29 98.33 -26.02
CA ALA A 371 -19.25 97.33 -25.93
C ALA A 371 -18.02 97.91 -25.20
N LYS A 372 -17.40 97.08 -24.37
CA LYS A 372 -16.10 97.37 -23.77
C LYS A 372 -15.04 96.53 -24.48
N ILE A 373 -13.86 97.08 -24.66
CA ILE A 373 -12.73 96.36 -25.26
C ILE A 373 -11.70 96.12 -24.18
N GLU A 374 -11.21 94.88 -24.10
CA GLU A 374 -10.07 94.52 -23.26
C GLU A 374 -8.80 95.19 -23.80
N VAL A 375 -8.02 95.80 -22.92
CA VAL A 375 -6.71 96.38 -23.26
C VAL A 375 -5.63 95.47 -22.70
N LYS A 376 -4.83 94.89 -23.59
CA LYS A 376 -3.72 94.01 -23.23
C LYS A 376 -2.49 94.80 -22.84
N GLN A 377 -2.17 95.87 -23.58
CA GLN A 377 -1.00 96.71 -23.37
C GLN A 377 -1.26 98.19 -23.73
N GLY A 378 -0.45 99.10 -23.18
CA GLY A 378 -0.44 100.53 -23.53
C GLY A 378 -1.14 101.45 -22.54
N LEU A 379 -2.03 100.93 -21.68
CA LEU A 379 -2.70 101.71 -20.63
C LEU A 379 -2.46 101.13 -19.24
N LYS A 380 -2.46 102.00 -18.23
CA LYS A 380 -2.41 101.63 -16.81
C LYS A 380 -3.73 101.97 -16.13
N LEU A 381 -4.05 101.23 -15.05
CA LEU A 381 -5.20 101.55 -14.21
C LEU A 381 -5.09 102.98 -13.70
N GLY A 382 -6.17 103.76 -13.81
CA GLY A 382 -6.21 105.17 -13.44
C GLY A 382 -5.99 106.16 -14.60
N ASN A 383 -5.61 105.70 -15.80
CA ASN A 383 -5.58 106.58 -16.97
C ASN A 383 -7.01 107.00 -17.37
N ARG A 384 -7.22 108.32 -17.48
CA ARG A 384 -8.50 108.90 -17.96
C ARG A 384 -8.47 108.95 -19.48
N VAL A 385 -9.34 108.16 -20.12
CA VAL A 385 -9.43 108.05 -21.58
C VAL A 385 -10.57 108.90 -22.13
N VAL A 386 -10.39 109.49 -23.30
CA VAL A 386 -11.43 110.26 -23.98
C VAL A 386 -12.40 109.31 -24.68
N VAL A 387 -13.69 109.39 -24.34
CA VAL A 387 -14.74 108.50 -24.91
C VAL A 387 -15.56 109.20 -25.99
N SER A 388 -15.85 110.49 -25.82
CA SER A 388 -16.67 111.29 -26.73
C SER A 388 -15.82 112.37 -27.39
N GLY A 389 -15.96 112.53 -28.70
CA GLY A 389 -15.18 113.52 -29.47
C GLY A 389 -13.76 113.10 -29.83
N ALA A 390 -13.31 111.90 -29.43
CA ALA A 390 -11.95 111.40 -29.66
C ALA A 390 -11.52 111.43 -31.14
N VAL A 391 -12.45 111.23 -32.08
CA VAL A 391 -12.20 111.25 -33.54
C VAL A 391 -11.71 112.63 -34.05
N TYR A 392 -12.05 113.71 -33.35
CA TYR A 392 -11.73 115.08 -33.77
C TYR A 392 -10.48 115.67 -33.11
N LEU A 393 -9.82 114.91 -32.22
CA LEU A 393 -8.65 115.37 -31.47
C LEU A 393 -7.35 115.03 -32.19
N LYS A 394 -6.32 115.85 -31.96
CA LYS A 394 -4.92 115.60 -32.29
C LYS A 394 -4.09 115.50 -31.02
N ASP A 395 -2.89 114.95 -31.15
CA ASP A 395 -1.96 114.84 -30.02
C ASP A 395 -1.58 116.25 -29.52
N GLY A 396 -1.73 116.49 -28.21
CA GLY A 396 -1.46 117.78 -27.56
C GLY A 396 -2.66 118.73 -27.45
N ASP A 397 -3.83 118.39 -27.98
CA ASP A 397 -5.02 119.25 -27.90
C ASP A 397 -5.49 119.45 -26.45
N ILE A 398 -5.92 120.67 -26.12
CA ILE A 398 -6.51 120.99 -24.81
C ILE A 398 -8.00 120.67 -24.85
N VAL A 399 -8.46 119.86 -23.90
CA VAL A 399 -9.86 119.44 -23.82
C VAL A 399 -10.50 119.93 -22.52
N LYS A 400 -11.80 120.22 -22.60
CA LYS A 400 -12.63 120.47 -21.41
C LYS A 400 -13.22 119.15 -20.94
N VAL A 401 -12.92 118.78 -19.70
CA VAL A 401 -13.54 117.62 -19.07
C VAL A 401 -15.01 117.95 -18.78
N ILE A 402 -15.91 117.14 -19.34
CA ILE A 402 -17.33 117.12 -19.00
C ILE A 402 -17.50 115.86 -18.16
N GLU A 403 -17.89 116.02 -16.90
CA GLU A 403 -18.16 114.87 -16.01
C GLU A 403 -19.51 114.22 -16.30
#